data_AF-A0A821LT24-F1
#
_entry.id   AF-A0A821LT24-F1
#
_cell.length_a   1.000
_cell.length_b   1.000
_cell.length_c   1.000
_cell.angle_alpha   90.00
_cell.angle_beta   90.00
_cell.angle_gamma   90.00
#
_symmetry.space_group_name_H-M   'P 1'
#
loop_
_entity.id
_entity.type
_entity.pdbx_description
1 polymer ?
#
loop_
_entity_poly.entity_id
_entity_poly.type
_entity_poly.pdbx_seq_one_letter_code
_entity_poly.pdbx_strand_id
1 'polypeptide(L)'
;FESMGAYGLIGESILNHHVSKYIQMVPFFNRSSSEINSNEIVSTLRLRFLDATSDALERCLTEEFSLQNYLCDKPKQFIIHDYEDQICINVDLELSSTSRINIGYKEIPLNTFWSTRFDRSCFIFIIPNLQMNNEHLTTTSIDNLAMHIDVYQPTMLDSALHTRLCVNTLS
;
A
#
# COMPACT_ATOMS: atom_id res chain seq x y z
N PHE A 1 18.83 -34.08 25.28
CA PHE A 1 17.47 -33.53 25.43
C PHE A 1 17.44 -32.22 24.69
N GLU A 2 16.96 -32.22 23.44
CA GLU A 2 16.65 -30.99 22.73
C GLU A 2 15.23 -30.60 23.11
N SER A 3 15.06 -29.49 23.84
CA SER A 3 13.73 -28.97 24.16
C SER A 3 13.25 -28.09 23.00
N MET A 4 12.28 -28.58 22.25
CA MET A 4 11.49 -27.73 21.36
C MET A 4 10.67 -26.74 22.22
N GLY A 5 10.71 -25.46 21.85
CA GLY A 5 10.03 -24.36 22.54
C GLY A 5 9.67 -23.24 21.56
N ALA A 6 8.86 -22.28 22.00
CA ALA A 6 8.55 -21.08 21.22
C ALA A 6 9.61 -20.02 21.49
N TYR A 7 10.24 -19.51 20.43
CA TYR A 7 11.25 -18.46 20.48
C TYR A 7 10.83 -17.29 19.60
N GLY A 8 11.10 -16.08 20.04
CA GLY A 8 10.90 -14.85 19.26
C GLY A 8 12.15 -13.98 19.35
N LEU A 9 12.57 -13.42 18.22
CA LEU A 9 13.66 -12.45 18.16
C LEU A 9 13.06 -11.04 18.24
N ILE A 10 13.51 -10.25 19.21
CA ILE A 10 13.06 -8.87 19.41
C ILE A 10 14.31 -7.98 19.41
N GLY A 11 14.26 -6.90 18.63
CA GLY A 11 15.23 -5.81 18.69
C GLY A 11 14.61 -4.61 19.38
N GLU A 12 15.33 -4.01 20.32
CA GLU A 12 14.96 -2.76 20.97
C GLU A 12 16.06 -1.71 20.74
N SER A 13 15.64 -0.46 20.56
CA SER A 13 16.50 0.70 20.45
C SER A 13 15.94 1.77 21.38
N ILE A 14 16.76 2.26 22.30
CA ILE A 14 16.31 3.20 23.35
C ILE A 14 17.10 4.52 23.24
N LEU A 15 18.26 4.51 22.57
CA LEU A 15 19.19 5.65 22.43
C LEU A 15 19.96 5.56 21.11
N ASN A 16 20.01 6.68 20.37
CA ASN A 16 20.61 6.91 19.05
C ASN A 16 19.70 6.54 17.85
N HIS A 17 19.22 7.59 17.18
CA HIS A 17 18.32 7.60 16.01
C HIS A 17 18.88 6.97 14.72
N HIS A 18 19.86 6.06 14.78
CA HIS A 18 20.49 5.47 13.60
C HIS A 18 20.03 4.04 13.31
N VAL A 19 19.03 3.56 14.06
CA VAL A 19 18.45 2.23 13.82
C VAL A 19 17.49 2.31 12.66
N SER A 20 17.59 1.30 11.80
CA SER A 20 16.80 1.19 10.59
C SER A 20 16.13 -0.17 10.56
N LYS A 21 14.90 -0.21 10.04
CA LYS A 21 14.12 -1.44 9.87
C LYS A 21 13.70 -1.56 8.41
N TYR A 22 13.86 -2.75 7.84
CA TYR A 22 13.31 -3.08 6.53
C TYR A 22 11.83 -3.42 6.66
N ILE A 23 11.02 -2.75 5.86
CA ILE A 23 9.60 -3.04 5.71
C ILE A 23 9.27 -3.21 4.23
N GLN A 24 8.15 -3.85 3.94
CA GLN A 24 7.67 -4.04 2.58
C GLN A 24 6.25 -3.52 2.41
N MET A 25 6.01 -2.82 1.31
CA MET A 25 4.70 -2.41 0.84
C MET A 25 4.17 -3.41 -0.19
N VAL A 26 2.92 -3.84 -0.01
CA VAL A 26 2.24 -4.77 -0.91
C VAL A 26 0.94 -4.12 -1.38
N PRO A 27 0.83 -3.77 -2.68
CA PRO A 27 -0.33 -3.11 -3.23
C PRO A 27 -1.38 -4.12 -3.71
N PHE A 28 -2.61 -3.96 -3.22
CA PHE A 28 -3.78 -4.72 -3.68
C PHE A 28 -4.83 -3.81 -4.26
N PHE A 29 -5.62 -4.33 -5.19
CA PHE A 29 -6.75 -3.60 -5.77
C PHE A 29 -8.00 -4.45 -5.70
N ASN A 30 -9.12 -3.75 -5.53
CA ASN A 30 -10.45 -4.34 -5.60
C ASN A 30 -11.41 -3.36 -6.25
N ARG A 31 -12.29 -3.92 -7.07
CA ARG A 31 -13.41 -3.24 -7.69
C ARG A 31 -14.69 -3.96 -7.24
N SER A 32 -15.38 -3.36 -6.29
CA SER A 32 -16.63 -3.91 -5.78
C SER A 32 -17.82 -3.13 -6.34
N SER A 33 -18.91 -3.83 -6.65
CA SER A 33 -20.19 -3.19 -6.92
C SER A 33 -20.93 -2.99 -5.60
N SER A 34 -21.45 -1.79 -5.36
CA SER A 34 -22.28 -1.54 -4.17
C SER A 34 -23.61 -2.28 -4.34
N GLU A 35 -23.94 -3.19 -3.42
CA GLU A 35 -25.24 -3.87 -3.40
C GLU A 35 -26.41 -2.90 -3.10
N ILE A 36 -26.11 -1.75 -2.49
CA ILE A 36 -27.10 -0.75 -2.06
C ILE A 36 -27.51 0.15 -3.23
N ASN A 37 -26.56 0.47 -4.11
CA ASN A 37 -26.77 1.26 -5.34
C ASN A 37 -26.15 0.48 -6.51
N SER A 38 -26.97 -0.27 -7.24
CA SER A 38 -26.54 -1.17 -8.33
C SER A 38 -25.76 -0.53 -9.49
N ASN A 39 -25.54 0.79 -9.46
CA ASN A 39 -24.79 1.55 -10.46
C ASN A 39 -23.48 2.17 -9.92
N GLU A 40 -23.17 2.04 -8.62
CA GLU A 40 -21.94 2.58 -8.03
C GLU A 40 -20.86 1.50 -7.90
N ILE A 41 -19.89 1.56 -8.80
CA ILE A 41 -18.66 0.77 -8.72
C ILE A 41 -17.67 1.55 -7.86
N VAL A 42 -17.19 0.92 -6.79
CA VAL A 42 -16.13 1.48 -5.93
C VAL A 42 -14.84 0.73 -6.19
N SER A 43 -13.86 1.44 -6.73
CA SER A 43 -12.49 0.95 -6.91
C SER A 43 -11.62 1.41 -5.74
N THR A 44 -10.84 0.50 -5.17
CA THR A 44 -9.97 0.79 -4.03
C THR A 44 -8.56 0.26 -4.27
N LEU A 45 -7.57 1.08 -3.93
CA LEU A 45 -6.18 0.67 -3.74
C LEU A 45 -5.95 0.46 -2.25
N ARG A 46 -5.42 -0.71 -1.89
CA ARG A 46 -5.12 -1.10 -0.52
C ARG A 46 -3.61 -1.31 -0.42
N LEU A 47 -2.94 -0.47 0.36
CA LEU A 47 -1.51 -0.59 0.62
C LEU A 47 -1.30 -1.27 1.97
N ARG A 48 -0.82 -2.51 1.92
CA ARG A 48 -0.43 -3.28 3.10
C ARG A 48 1.04 -3.03 3.37
N PHE A 49 1.36 -2.73 4.62
CA PHE A 49 2.74 -2.65 5.06
C PHE A 49 2.99 -3.70 6.12
N LEU A 50 4.11 -4.40 5.99
CA LEU A 50 4.49 -5.49 6.87
C LEU A 50 6.02 -5.62 6.97
N ASP A 51 6.47 -6.41 7.93
CA ASP A 51 7.88 -6.77 8.04
C ASP A 51 8.35 -7.50 6.78
N ALA A 52 9.62 -7.30 6.40
CA ALA A 52 10.21 -7.90 5.21
C ALA A 52 10.54 -9.41 5.39
N THR A 53 9.57 -10.20 5.87
CA THR A 53 9.66 -11.65 6.06
C THR A 53 8.68 -12.39 5.15
N SER A 54 9.00 -13.65 4.83
CA SER A 54 8.12 -14.49 4.00
C SER A 54 6.82 -14.85 4.70
N ASP A 55 6.88 -15.13 6.01
CA ASP A 55 5.71 -15.49 6.84
C ASP A 55 4.70 -14.34 6.93
N ALA A 56 5.18 -13.10 7.15
CA ALA A 56 4.29 -11.93 7.15
C ALA A 56 3.63 -11.72 5.77
N LEU A 57 4.38 -11.93 4.68
CA LEU A 57 3.85 -11.81 3.32
C LEU A 57 2.79 -12.87 3.03
N GLU A 58 3.04 -14.13 3.40
CA GLU A 58 2.08 -15.22 3.22
C GLU A 58 0.76 -14.94 3.94
N ARG A 59 0.83 -14.55 5.23
CA ARG A 59 -0.37 -14.14 5.99
C ARG A 59 -1.13 -13.01 5.29
N CYS A 60 -0.41 -11.97 4.84
CA CYS A 60 -1.02 -10.84 4.16
C CYS A 60 -1.73 -11.25 2.86
N LEU A 61 -1.11 -12.11 2.05
CA LEU A 61 -1.69 -12.61 0.81
C LEU A 61 -2.94 -13.44 1.09
N THR A 62 -2.89 -14.35 2.07
CA THR A 62 -4.07 -15.14 2.47
C THR A 62 -5.23 -14.26 2.91
N GLU A 63 -4.98 -13.25 3.75
CA GLU A 63 -6.01 -12.33 4.21
C GLU A 63 -6.61 -11.52 3.06
N GLU A 64 -5.79 -10.91 2.20
CA GLU A 64 -6.29 -10.02 1.14
C GLU A 64 -6.96 -10.80 -0.01
N PHE A 65 -6.50 -12.01 -0.33
CA PHE A 65 -7.18 -12.89 -1.29
C PHE A 65 -8.52 -13.41 -0.77
N SER A 66 -8.66 -13.61 0.54
CA SER A 66 -9.96 -13.98 1.15
C SER A 66 -11.01 -12.87 1.01
N LEU A 67 -10.55 -11.62 0.88
CA LEU A 67 -11.37 -10.43 0.65
C LEU A 67 -11.59 -10.14 -0.85
N GLN A 68 -11.21 -11.07 -1.74
CA GLN A 68 -11.30 -10.92 -3.20
C GLN A 68 -10.49 -9.74 -3.76
N ASN A 69 -9.46 -9.29 -3.05
CA ASN A 69 -8.50 -8.33 -3.60
C ASN A 69 -7.47 -9.11 -4.44
N TYR A 70 -6.90 -8.50 -5.48
CA TYR A 70 -5.78 -9.09 -6.21
C TYR A 70 -4.50 -8.27 -6.03
N LEU A 71 -3.37 -8.95 -6.13
CA LEU A 71 -2.04 -8.34 -6.00
C LEU A 71 -1.67 -7.57 -7.28
N CYS A 72 -1.44 -6.27 -7.17
CA CYS A 72 -1.22 -5.40 -8.34
C CYS A 72 0.22 -5.44 -8.86
N ASP A 73 1.20 -5.64 -7.98
CA ASP A 73 2.62 -5.71 -8.30
C ASP A 73 3.33 -6.49 -7.20
N LYS A 74 4.59 -6.88 -7.46
CA LYS A 74 5.44 -7.51 -6.47
C LYS A 74 5.66 -6.56 -5.26
N PRO A 75 5.82 -7.13 -4.04
CA PRO A 75 6.19 -6.35 -2.86
C PRO A 75 7.39 -5.43 -3.10
N LYS A 76 7.33 -4.22 -2.55
CA LYS A 76 8.42 -3.23 -2.61
C LYS A 76 9.00 -3.03 -1.23
N GLN A 77 10.28 -3.34 -1.06
CA GLN A 77 10.98 -3.12 0.18
C GLN A 77 11.51 -1.69 0.27
N PHE A 78 11.48 -1.11 1.47
CA PHE A 78 12.09 0.16 1.78
C PHE A 78 12.51 0.19 3.24
N ILE A 79 13.33 1.17 3.58
CA ILE A 79 13.90 1.33 4.91
C ILE A 79 13.15 2.44 5.63
N ILE A 80 12.83 2.17 6.89
CA ILE A 80 12.39 3.21 7.83
C ILE A 80 13.41 3.35 8.95
N HIS A 81 13.50 4.55 9.49
CA HIS A 81 14.49 4.95 10.49
C HIS A 81 13.81 5.41 11.77
N ASP A 82 14.51 5.24 12.90
CA ASP A 82 14.05 5.64 14.24
C ASP A 82 14.23 7.15 14.52
N TYR A 83 13.77 8.02 13.60
CA TYR A 83 13.87 9.49 13.73
C TYR A 83 12.63 10.14 14.37
N GLU A 84 11.70 9.34 14.90
CA GLU A 84 10.39 9.77 15.44
C GLU A 84 9.49 10.53 14.45
N ASP A 85 9.86 10.61 13.17
CA ASP A 85 9.04 11.23 12.13
C ASP A 85 8.00 10.26 11.55
N GLN A 86 6.87 10.82 11.10
CA GLN A 86 5.80 10.07 10.47
C GLN A 86 6.27 9.44 9.15
N ILE A 87 5.63 8.32 8.78
CA ILE A 87 5.69 7.80 7.42
C ILE A 87 4.59 8.48 6.61
N CYS A 88 5.00 9.14 5.54
CA CYS A 88 4.11 9.80 4.59
C CYS A 88 3.85 8.87 3.40
N ILE A 89 2.59 8.76 3.00
CA ILE A 89 2.17 8.05 1.79
C ILE A 89 1.46 9.06 0.91
N ASN A 90 1.94 9.23 -0.31
CA ASN A 90 1.30 10.02 -1.34
C ASN A 90 0.90 9.11 -2.51
N VAL A 91 -0.32 9.28 -3.01
CA VAL A 91 -0.82 8.50 -4.16
C VAL A 91 -1.39 9.45 -5.21
N ASP A 92 -0.79 9.42 -6.38
CA ASP A 92 -1.23 10.18 -7.55
C ASP A 92 -1.73 9.23 -8.65
N LEU A 93 -2.91 9.51 -9.19
CA LEU A 93 -3.47 8.82 -10.35
C LEU A 93 -2.98 9.49 -11.63
N GLU A 94 -2.32 8.73 -12.50
CA GLU A 94 -1.86 9.19 -13.82
C GLU A 94 -3.04 9.17 -14.81
N LEU A 95 -3.42 10.36 -15.28
CA LEU A 95 -4.45 10.52 -16.31
C LEU A 95 -3.87 10.55 -17.72
N SER A 96 -2.64 11.07 -17.84
CA SER A 96 -1.87 11.12 -19.08
C SER A 96 -0.39 11.20 -18.77
N SER A 97 0.46 11.19 -19.80
CA SER A 97 1.91 11.34 -19.64
C SER A 97 2.34 12.65 -18.95
N THR A 98 1.48 13.66 -18.92
CA THR A 98 1.77 14.99 -18.36
C THR A 98 0.82 15.40 -17.23
N SER A 99 -0.18 14.57 -16.90
CA SER A 99 -1.23 14.92 -15.95
C SER A 99 -1.41 13.85 -14.89
N ARG A 100 -1.44 14.29 -13.63
CA ARG A 100 -1.68 13.47 -12.46
C ARG A 100 -2.66 14.17 -11.52
N ILE A 101 -3.50 13.40 -10.85
CA ILE A 101 -4.37 13.88 -9.78
C ILE A 101 -3.99 13.19 -8.48
N ASN A 102 -3.78 13.96 -7.42
CA ASN A 102 -3.62 13.40 -6.09
C ASN A 102 -4.92 12.75 -5.62
N ILE A 103 -4.89 11.44 -5.39
CA ILE A 103 -6.06 10.69 -4.89
C ILE A 103 -5.96 10.40 -3.39
N GLY A 104 -4.82 10.69 -2.78
CA GLY A 104 -4.74 10.77 -1.32
C GLY A 104 -3.34 10.95 -0.79
N TYR A 105 -3.31 11.51 0.41
CA TYR A 105 -2.14 11.69 1.23
C TYR A 105 -2.43 11.20 2.65
N LYS A 106 -1.49 10.50 3.27
CA LYS A 106 -1.59 10.04 4.65
C LYS A 106 -0.27 10.24 5.38
N GLU A 107 -0.36 10.84 6.56
CA GLU A 107 0.71 10.87 7.55
C GLU A 107 0.41 9.86 8.64
N ILE A 108 1.33 8.92 8.87
CA ILE A 108 1.10 7.81 9.79
C ILE A 108 2.22 7.82 10.84
N PRO A 109 1.89 7.80 12.14
CA PRO A 109 2.90 7.78 13.19
C PRO A 109 3.89 6.61 13.02
N LEU A 110 5.18 6.87 13.24
CA LEU A 110 6.24 5.86 13.15
C LEU A 110 5.93 4.60 13.97
N ASN A 111 5.37 4.79 15.16
CA ASN A 111 5.01 3.70 16.09
C ASN A 111 4.05 2.67 15.48
N THR A 112 3.26 3.05 14.47
CA THR A 112 2.46 2.10 13.70
C THR A 112 3.36 1.04 13.05
N PHE A 113 4.48 1.44 12.46
CA PHE A 113 5.44 0.60 11.73
C PHE A 113 6.55 -0.01 12.61
N TRP A 114 6.91 0.69 13.68
CA TRP A 114 8.02 0.33 14.55
C TRP A 114 7.66 -0.77 15.55
N SER A 115 6.37 -0.89 15.91
CA SER A 115 5.92 -1.90 16.87
C SER A 115 5.96 -3.34 16.33
N THR A 116 6.03 -4.31 17.24
CA THR A 116 5.97 -5.75 16.93
C THR A 116 4.58 -6.26 16.55
N ARG A 117 3.56 -5.39 16.54
CA ARG A 117 2.15 -5.74 16.22
C ARG A 117 1.70 -5.15 14.87
N PHE A 118 2.65 -4.86 14.01
CA PHE A 118 2.47 -4.12 12.78
C PHE A 118 1.66 -4.85 11.69
N ASP A 119 1.41 -6.14 11.85
CA ASP A 119 0.80 -7.07 10.87
C ASP A 119 -0.57 -6.67 10.26
N ARG A 120 -1.18 -5.55 10.66
CA ARG A 120 -2.52 -5.13 10.19
C ARG A 120 -2.59 -3.74 9.59
N SER A 121 -1.46 -3.11 9.28
CA SER A 121 -1.46 -1.76 8.71
C SER A 121 -1.89 -1.80 7.24
N CYS A 122 -3.17 -1.56 7.01
CA CYS A 122 -3.78 -1.44 5.69
C CYS A 122 -4.29 -0.02 5.49
N PHE A 123 -3.78 0.66 4.46
CA PHE A 123 -4.21 2.00 4.08
C PHE A 123 -4.99 1.94 2.78
N ILE A 124 -6.25 2.34 2.85
CA ILE A 124 -7.18 2.28 1.72
C ILE A 124 -7.28 3.67 1.09
N PHE A 125 -7.18 3.70 -0.24
CA PHE A 125 -7.37 4.87 -1.09
C PHE A 125 -8.52 4.57 -2.06
N ILE A 126 -9.53 5.43 -2.07
CA ILE A 126 -10.66 5.31 -2.97
C ILE A 126 -10.24 5.92 -4.30
N ILE A 127 -10.36 5.13 -5.37
CA ILE A 127 -10.07 5.57 -6.72
C ILE A 127 -11.36 6.18 -7.28
N PRO A 128 -11.34 7.46 -7.71
CA PRO A 128 -12.52 8.11 -8.25
C PRO A 128 -12.98 7.38 -9.52
N ASN A 129 -14.29 7.25 -9.69
CA ASN A 129 -14.85 6.71 -10.92
C ASN A 129 -14.62 7.71 -12.05
N LEU A 130 -13.60 7.44 -12.88
CA LEU A 130 -13.28 8.25 -14.05
C LEU A 130 -14.26 7.89 -15.18
N GLN A 131 -15.51 8.31 -15.06
CA GLN A 131 -16.39 8.40 -16.23
C GLN A 131 -15.94 9.61 -17.05
N MET A 132 -15.07 9.37 -18.03
CA MET A 132 -14.75 10.39 -19.02
C MET A 132 -16.01 10.62 -19.86
N ASN A 133 -16.65 11.78 -19.69
CA ASN A 133 -17.76 12.25 -20.51
C ASN A 133 -17.28 12.51 -21.94
N ASN A 134 -17.18 11.46 -22.75
CA ASN A 134 -17.26 11.57 -24.19
C ASN A 134 -18.68 11.17 -24.57
N GLU A 135 -19.54 12.17 -24.81
CA GLU A 135 -20.96 11.99 -25.19
C GLU A 135 -21.17 11.12 -26.45
N HIS A 136 -20.12 10.72 -27.14
CA HIS A 136 -20.16 9.66 -28.13
C HIS A 136 -18.96 8.75 -27.93
N LEU A 137 -19.12 7.69 -27.14
CA LEU A 137 -18.75 6.30 -27.46
C LEU A 137 -18.94 5.46 -26.19
N THR A 138 -19.62 4.32 -26.36
CA THR A 138 -19.45 3.04 -25.63
C THR A 138 -18.78 3.06 -24.26
N THR A 139 -19.45 2.43 -23.29
CA THR A 139 -18.96 1.91 -22.01
C THR A 139 -17.56 1.27 -22.05
N THR A 140 -16.49 2.04 -22.26
CA THR A 140 -15.12 1.60 -22.10
C THR A 140 -14.77 1.83 -20.65
N SER A 141 -14.90 0.78 -19.85
CA SER A 141 -14.11 0.63 -18.63
C SER A 141 -12.68 1.06 -18.94
N ILE A 142 -12.06 1.86 -18.07
CA ILE A 142 -10.63 2.12 -18.19
C ILE A 142 -9.93 0.80 -17.87
N ASP A 143 -9.51 0.07 -18.90
CA ASP A 143 -8.95 -1.27 -18.75
C ASP A 143 -7.67 -1.26 -17.91
N ASN A 144 -6.92 -0.16 -17.95
CA ASN A 144 -5.68 0.01 -17.18
C ASN A 144 -5.61 1.37 -16.50
N LEU A 145 -5.32 1.38 -15.20
CA LEU A 145 -5.00 2.57 -14.41
C LEU A 145 -3.51 2.58 -14.09
N ALA A 146 -2.90 3.76 -14.10
CA ALA A 146 -1.53 3.94 -13.64
C ALA A 146 -1.52 4.88 -12.42
N MET A 147 -0.80 4.50 -11.37
CA MET A 147 -0.68 5.28 -10.14
C MET A 147 0.78 5.44 -9.76
N HIS A 148 1.15 6.61 -9.24
CA HIS A 148 2.44 6.87 -8.62
C HIS A 148 2.25 6.85 -7.12
N ILE A 149 3.03 6.04 -6.44
CA ILE A 149 2.99 5.88 -4.99
C ILE A 149 4.35 6.28 -4.47
N ASP A 150 4.35 7.30 -3.61
CA ASP A 150 5.52 7.74 -2.88
C ASP A 150 5.35 7.39 -1.40
N VAL A 151 6.32 6.69 -0.84
CA VAL A 151 6.40 6.42 0.60
C VAL A 151 7.72 6.95 1.12
N TYR A 152 7.66 7.87 2.09
CA TYR A 152 8.86 8.55 2.56
C TYR A 152 8.75 8.97 4.03
N GLN A 153 9.92 9.14 4.64
CA GLN A 153 10.10 9.86 5.90
C GLN A 153 10.54 11.29 5.57
N PRO A 154 9.89 12.34 6.12
CA PRO A 154 10.26 13.73 5.84
C PRO A 154 11.74 14.03 6.10
N THR A 155 12.35 13.37 7.09
CA THR A 155 13.78 13.54 7.41
C THR A 155 14.71 12.75 6.49
N MET A 156 14.20 11.79 5.72
CA MET A 156 14.95 10.84 4.89
C MET A 156 14.34 10.69 3.49
N LEU A 157 14.33 11.79 2.73
CA LEU A 157 13.82 11.79 1.35
C LEU A 157 14.70 10.95 0.41
N ASP A 158 15.99 10.80 0.68
CA ASP A 158 16.91 10.01 -0.15
C ASP A 158 16.58 8.51 -0.11
N SER A 159 15.89 8.04 0.93
CA SER A 159 15.44 6.65 1.06
C SER A 159 13.96 6.47 0.69
N ALA A 160 13.34 7.48 0.08
CA ALA A 160 11.95 7.41 -0.34
C ALA A 160 11.72 6.31 -1.38
N LEU A 161 10.65 5.55 -1.19
CA LEU A 161 10.16 4.61 -2.18
C LEU A 161 9.29 5.36 -3.17
N HIS A 162 9.74 5.41 -4.42
CA HIS A 162 8.96 5.93 -5.55
C HIS A 162 8.63 4.78 -6.49
N THR A 163 7.34 4.45 -6.65
CA THR A 163 6.92 3.36 -7.53
C THR A 163 5.74 3.75 -8.40
N ARG A 164 5.76 3.30 -9.65
CA ARG A 164 4.64 3.41 -10.58
C ARG A 164 3.94 2.05 -10.67
N LEU A 165 2.66 2.02 -10.34
CA LEU A 165 1.81 0.85 -10.34
C LEU A 165 0.86 0.88 -11.55
N CYS A 166 0.86 -0.18 -12.37
CA CYS A 166 -0.13 -0.37 -13.43
C CYS A 166 -1.14 -1.43 -12.98
N VAL A 167 -2.42 -1.09 -13.01
CA VAL A 167 -3.52 -1.91 -12.48
C VAL A 167 -4.48 -2.23 -13.62
N ASN A 168 -4.77 -3.51 -13.84
CA ASN A 168 -5.76 -3.96 -14.81
C ASN A 168 -7.15 -4.03 -14.15
N THR A 169 -8.11 -3.22 -14.59
CA THR A 169 -9.40 -3.11 -13.89
C THR A 169 -10.47 -4.13 -14.35
N LEU A 170 -10.09 -5.05 -15.25
CA LEU A 170 -10.94 -6.10 -15.82
C LEU A 170 -10.84 -7.45 -15.10
N SER A 171 -9.90 -7.60 -14.16
CA SER A 171 -9.62 -8.83 -13.42
C SER A 171 -10.56 -9.03 -12.23
#